data_AF-A0A1G3XV64-F1
#
_entry.id   AF-A0A1G3XV64-F1
#
_cell.length_a   1.000
_cell.length_b   1.000
_cell.length_c   1.000
_cell.angle_alpha   90.00
_cell.angle_beta   90.00
_cell.angle_gamma   90.00
#
_symmetry.space_group_name_H-M   'P 1'
#
loop_
_entity.id
_entity.type
_entity.pdbx_description
1 polymer ?
#
loop_
_entity_poly.entity_id
_entity_poly.type
_entity_poly.pdbx_seq_one_letter_code
_entity_poly.pdbx_strand_id
1 'polypeptide(L)'
;MDDSIPKLYETESVPFERKIIHRRYQLDYVGFYWLIAELDRNKNLAFGYANLNDDQNAERGYVSIEELLENGAEIDRKWKPCTYREAMESIRKERRVIA
;
A
#
# COMPACT_ATOMS: atom_id res chain seq x y z
N MET A 1 16.88 -3.66 -8.89
CA MET A 1 16.15 -3.72 -7.61
C MET A 1 15.76 -2.30 -7.24
N ASP A 2 14.55 -2.12 -6.72
CA ASP A 2 13.99 -0.80 -6.43
C ASP A 2 14.50 -0.33 -5.06
N ASP A 3 15.73 0.17 -5.03
CA ASP A 3 16.39 0.71 -3.82
C ASP A 3 15.71 1.98 -3.27
N SER A 4 14.63 2.45 -3.91
CA SER A 4 13.93 3.68 -3.54
C SER A 4 12.99 3.57 -2.33
N ILE A 5 12.59 2.35 -1.94
CA ILE A 5 11.67 2.14 -0.81
C ILE A 5 12.45 2.19 0.51
N PRO A 6 12.07 3.04 1.49
CA PRO A 6 12.68 3.05 2.82
C PRO A 6 12.56 1.69 3.51
N LYS A 7 13.53 1.36 4.35
CA LYS A 7 13.48 0.22 5.27
C LYS A 7 12.49 0.50 6.38
N LEU A 8 12.09 -0.56 7.08
CA LEU A 8 11.21 -0.46 8.23
C LEU A 8 11.79 0.51 9.27
N TYR A 9 10.93 1.37 9.80
CA TYR A 9 11.23 2.39 10.81
C TYR A 9 12.10 3.57 10.34
N GLU A 10 12.48 3.66 9.06
CA GLU A 10 13.30 4.79 8.57
C GLU A 10 12.52 6.11 8.49
N THR A 11 11.19 6.06 8.46
CA THR A 11 10.36 7.27 8.31
C THR A 11 9.44 7.54 9.52
N GLU A 12 9.83 7.12 10.73
CA GLU A 12 9.01 7.32 11.95
C GLU A 12 8.82 8.79 12.36
N SER A 13 9.73 9.67 11.95
CA SER A 13 9.58 11.12 12.13
C SER A 13 8.55 11.74 11.17
N VAL A 14 8.08 10.99 10.17
CA VAL A 14 7.12 11.45 9.17
C VAL A 14 5.71 10.99 9.58
N PRO A 15 4.76 11.92 9.79
CA PRO A 15 3.37 11.57 10.01
C PRO A 15 2.85 10.68 8.88
N PHE A 16 2.03 9.68 9.21
CA PHE A 16 1.61 8.68 8.23
C PHE A 16 0.92 9.30 7.00
N GLU A 17 0.15 10.36 7.19
CA GLU A 17 -0.56 11.08 6.12
C GLU A 17 0.40 11.68 5.07
N ARG A 18 1.68 11.84 5.44
CA ARG A 18 2.76 12.39 4.62
C ARG A 18 3.79 11.32 4.22
N LYS A 19 3.68 10.08 4.70
CA LYS A 19 4.56 8.99 4.25
C LYS A 19 4.33 8.76 2.75
N ILE A 20 5.41 8.45 2.03
CA ILE A 20 5.34 8.13 0.60
C ILE A 20 4.91 6.67 0.47
N ILE A 21 3.89 6.44 -0.33
CA ILE A 21 3.42 5.11 -0.73
C ILE A 21 4.13 4.72 -2.02
N HIS A 22 5.09 3.82 -1.91
CA HIS A 22 5.93 3.40 -3.02
C HIS A 22 5.26 2.36 -3.91
N ARG A 23 4.36 1.53 -3.35
CA ARG A 23 3.66 0.47 -4.10
C ARG A 23 2.22 0.32 -3.64
N ARG A 24 1.38 -0.11 -4.57
CA ARG A 24 0.04 -0.63 -4.31
C ARG A 24 -0.02 -2.09 -4.76
N TYR A 25 -0.43 -2.97 -3.86
CA TYR A 25 -0.91 -4.32 -4.19
C TYR A 25 -2.42 -4.30 -4.12
N GLN A 26 -3.11 -4.96 -5.05
CA GLN A 26 -4.55 -4.89 -5.14
C GLN A 26 -5.19 -6.17 -5.67
N LEU A 27 -6.46 -6.35 -5.35
CA LEU A 27 -7.38 -7.26 -6.01
C LEU A 27 -8.56 -6.42 -6.49
N ASP A 28 -8.46 -5.89 -7.70
CA ASP A 28 -9.38 -4.88 -8.22
C ASP A 28 -10.85 -5.32 -8.19
N TYR A 29 -11.10 -6.61 -8.44
CA TYR A 29 -12.45 -7.18 -8.50
C TYR A 29 -13.18 -7.24 -7.14
N VAL A 30 -12.48 -7.12 -6.01
CA VAL A 30 -13.07 -7.06 -4.65
C VAL A 30 -12.81 -5.73 -3.93
N GLY A 31 -12.09 -4.79 -4.56
CA GLY A 31 -11.78 -3.49 -3.94
C GLY A 31 -10.78 -3.56 -2.78
N PHE A 32 -10.05 -4.67 -2.66
CA PHE A 32 -8.96 -4.87 -1.69
C PHE A 32 -7.68 -4.21 -2.16
N TYR A 33 -6.96 -3.55 -1.25
CA TYR A 33 -5.61 -3.07 -1.52
C TYR A 33 -4.72 -2.97 -0.27
N TRP A 34 -3.41 -3.06 -0.53
CA TRP A 34 -2.33 -2.72 0.39
C TRP A 34 -1.47 -1.61 -0.21
N LEU A 35 -1.23 -0.55 0.57
CA LEU A 35 -0.37 0.58 0.23
C LEU A 35 0.92 0.48 1.02
N ILE A 36 2.06 0.29 0.34
CA ILE A 36 3.35 0.04 0.98
C ILE A 36 4.17 1.31 1.12
N ALA A 37 4.55 1.65 2.35
CA ALA A 37 5.42 2.78 2.66
C ALA A 37 6.87 2.35 2.88
N GLU A 38 7.08 1.24 3.58
CA GLU A 38 8.41 0.76 3.97
C GLU A 38 8.54 -0.75 3.72
N LEU A 39 9.77 -1.23 3.49
CA LEU A 39 10.04 -2.62 3.13
C LEU A 39 11.38 -3.12 3.71
N ASP A 40 11.31 -4.18 4.52
CA ASP A 40 12.46 -5.05 4.78
C ASP A 40 12.58 -6.08 3.64
N ARG A 41 13.50 -5.81 2.73
CA ARG A 41 13.76 -6.64 1.55
C ARG A 41 14.37 -8.00 1.88
N ASN A 42 15.04 -8.12 3.03
CA ASN A 42 15.65 -9.40 3.42
C ASN A 42 14.59 -10.39 3.92
N LYS A 43 13.47 -9.88 4.43
CA LYS A 43 12.36 -10.68 4.98
C LYS A 43 11.08 -10.61 4.16
N ASN A 44 11.06 -9.84 3.07
CA ASN A 44 9.86 -9.48 2.32
C ASN A 44 8.72 -8.97 3.22
N LEU A 45 9.07 -8.29 4.32
CA LEU A 45 8.12 -7.74 5.29
C LEU A 45 7.95 -6.24 5.02
N ALA A 46 6.73 -5.83 4.72
CA ALA A 46 6.39 -4.44 4.44
C ALA A 46 5.59 -3.81 5.58
N PHE A 47 5.68 -2.50 5.73
CA PHE A 47 4.77 -1.70 6.55
C PHE A 47 3.94 -0.77 5.66
N GLY A 48 2.65 -0.67 5.96
CA GLY A 48 1.72 0.00 5.08
C GLY A 48 0.32 0.17 5.63
N TYR A 49 -0.62 0.40 4.73
CA TYR A 49 -2.05 0.53 5.01
C TYR A 49 -2.84 -0.52 4.24
N ALA A 50 -3.76 -1.18 4.92
CA ALA A 50 -4.62 -2.22 4.39
C ALA A 50 -6.07 -1.76 4.35
N ASN A 51 -6.77 -2.03 3.26
CA ASN A 51 -8.21 -1.85 3.17
C ASN A 51 -8.81 -3.03 2.40
N LEU A 52 -9.62 -3.81 3.10
CA LEU A 52 -10.27 -5.00 2.55
C LEU A 52 -11.69 -4.69 2.05
N ASN A 53 -11.83 -3.53 1.38
CA ASN A 53 -13.12 -2.96 0.98
C ASN A 53 -14.06 -2.62 2.15
N ASP A 54 -13.49 -2.37 3.32
CA ASP A 54 -14.19 -1.85 4.50
C ASP A 54 -13.37 -0.72 5.12
N ASP A 55 -13.83 0.51 4.89
CA ASP A 55 -13.14 1.70 5.35
C ASP A 55 -13.15 1.84 6.88
N GLN A 56 -14.06 1.17 7.61
CA GLN A 56 -14.11 1.20 9.08
C GLN A 56 -13.06 0.28 9.70
N ASN A 57 -12.74 -0.82 9.03
CA ASN A 57 -11.78 -1.83 9.48
C ASN A 57 -10.41 -1.70 8.81
N ALA A 58 -10.19 -0.61 8.05
CA ALA A 58 -8.92 -0.37 7.41
C ALA A 58 -7.84 0.02 8.43
N GLU A 59 -6.64 -0.53 8.28
CA GLU A 59 -5.63 -0.50 9.33
C GLU A 59 -4.22 -0.20 8.79
N ARG A 60 -3.31 0.14 9.70
CA ARG A 60 -1.88 0.31 9.42
C ARG A 60 -1.15 -0.83 10.08
N GLY A 61 -0.34 -1.56 9.33
CA GLY A 61 0.24 -2.79 9.83
C GLY A 61 1.39 -3.30 8.98
N TYR A 62 1.87 -4.47 9.37
CA TYR A 62 2.92 -5.19 8.66
C TYR A 62 2.30 -6.32 7.85
N VAL A 63 2.89 -6.60 6.70
CA VAL A 63 2.44 -7.68 5.81
C VAL A 63 3.61 -8.32 5.09
N SER A 64 3.54 -9.63 4.90
CA SER A 64 4.44 -10.33 4.00
C SER A 64 4.05 -10.06 2.55
N ILE A 65 5.00 -9.60 1.74
CA ILE A 65 4.79 -9.47 0.29
C ILE A 65 4.51 -10.83 -0.35
N GLU A 66 5.12 -11.90 0.16
CA GLU A 66 4.89 -13.26 -0.32
C GLU A 66 3.44 -13.68 -0.08
N GLU A 67 2.90 -13.46 1.12
CA GLU A 67 1.50 -13.78 1.43
C GLU A 67 0.52 -13.00 0.55
N LEU A 68 0.79 -11.73 0.24
CA LEU A 68 -0.04 -10.95 -0.69
C LEU A 68 -0.11 -11.62 -2.07
N LEU A 69 1.05 -12.01 -2.61
CA LEU A 69 1.14 -12.63 -3.93
C LEU A 69 0.51 -14.03 -3.95
N GLU A 70 0.70 -14.83 -2.90
CA GLU A 70 0.11 -16.17 -2.75
C GLU A 70 -1.41 -16.13 -2.68
N ASN A 71 -1.98 -15.07 -2.09
CA ASN A 71 -3.42 -14.82 -2.04
C ASN A 71 -3.96 -14.09 -3.28
N GLY A 72 -3.13 -13.96 -4.33
CA GLY A 72 -3.53 -13.47 -5.64
C GLY A 72 -3.44 -11.95 -5.84
N ALA A 73 -3.01 -11.18 -4.83
CA ALA A 73 -2.87 -9.75 -4.98
C ALA A 73 -1.81 -9.44 -6.05
N GLU A 74 -2.11 -8.48 -6.92
CA GLU A 74 -1.22 -8.07 -7.99
C GLU A 74 -0.63 -6.68 -7.73
N ILE A 75 0.55 -6.44 -8.26
CA ILE A 75 1.17 -5.11 -8.21
C ILE A 75 0.49 -4.18 -9.21
N ASP A 76 0.06 -3.02 -8.75
CA ASP A 76 -0.43 -1.98 -9.64
C ASP A 76 0.74 -1.35 -10.42
N ARG A 77 0.85 -1.73 -11.70
CA ARG A 77 1.91 -1.26 -12.61
C ARG A 77 1.78 0.21 -12.99
N LYS A 78 0.61 0.83 -12.77
CA LYS A 78 0.39 2.25 -13.03
C LYS A 78 0.68 3.11 -11.80
N TRP A 79 0.92 2.48 -10.65
CA TRP A 79 1.23 3.18 -9.41
C TRP A 79 2.48 4.03 -9.56
N LYS A 80 2.40 5.27 -9.08
CA LYS A 80 3.53 6.18 -8.97
C LYS A 80 3.67 6.59 -7.51
N PRO A 81 4.90 6.62 -6.96
CA PRO A 81 5.11 7.06 -5.59
C PRO A 81 4.47 8.43 -5.34
N CYS A 82 3.63 8.50 -4.32
CA CYS A 82 2.91 9.69 -3.88
C CYS A 82 2.69 9.64 -2.37
N THR A 83 2.26 10.73 -1.75
CA THR A 83 1.92 10.71 -0.32
C THR A 83 0.69 9.84 -0.05
N TYR A 84 0.58 9.29 1.16
CA TYR A 84 -0.64 8.58 1.57
C TYR A 84 -1.92 9.40 1.32
N ARG A 85 -1.89 10.71 1.58
CA ARG A 85 -3.03 11.58 1.30
C ARG A 85 -3.44 11.55 -0.17
N GLU A 86 -2.48 11.73 -1.09
CA GLU A 86 -2.73 11.70 -2.53
C GLU A 86 -3.20 10.32 -3.01
N ALA A 87 -2.61 9.25 -2.46
CA ALA A 87 -3.03 7.88 -2.70
C ALA A 87 -4.52 7.68 -2.39
N MET A 88 -4.96 8.09 -1.20
CA MET A 88 -6.36 7.98 -0.78
C MET A 88 -7.30 8.82 -1.65
N GLU A 89 -6.87 10.00 -2.10
CA GLU A 89 -7.65 10.81 -3.04
C GLU A 89 -7.80 10.16 -4.41
N SER A 90 -6.74 9.53 -4.94
CA SER A 90 -6.80 8.77 -6.21
C SER A 90 -7.75 7.59 -6.10
N ILE A 91 -7.59 6.76 -5.07
CA ILE A 91 -8.41 5.56 -4.85
C ILE A 91 -9.89 5.92 -4.68
N ARG A 92 -10.20 7.01 -3.96
CA ARG A 92 -11.58 7.50 -3.82
C ARG A 92 -12.18 7.92 -5.16
N LYS A 93 -11.39 8.52 -6.07
CA LYS A 93 -11.86 8.87 -7.41
C LYS A 93 -12.06 7.61 -8.27
N GLU A 94 -11.14 6.66 -8.21
CA GLU A 94 -11.23 5.39 -8.92
C GLU A 94 -12.50 4.61 -8.53
N ARG A 95 -12.77 4.47 -7.23
CA ARG A 95 -13.98 3.78 -6.72
C ARG A 95 -15.29 4.47 -7.15
N ARG A 96 -15.30 5.80 -7.32
CA ARG A 96 -16.49 6.56 -7.78
C ARG A 96 -16.79 6.41 -9.27
N VAL A 97 -15.82 5.98 -10.07
CA VAL A 97 -16.01 5.75 -11.52
C VAL A 97 -16.64 4.38 -11.78
N ILE A 98 -16.52 3.45 -10.84
CA ILE A 98 -16.95 2.04 -10.97
C ILE A 98 -18.34 1.79 -10.34
N ALA A 99 -18.85 2.73 -9.53
CA ALA A 99 -20.18 2.69 -8.91
C ALA A 99 -21.24 3.36 -9.79
#